data_AF-A0A8S0FRP4-F1
#
_entry.id   AF-A0A8S0FRP4-F1
#
_cell.length_a   1.000
_cell.length_b   1.000
_cell.length_c   1.000
_cell.angle_alpha   90.00
_cell.angle_beta   90.00
_cell.angle_gamma   90.00
#
_symmetry.space_group_name_H-M   'P 1'
#
loop_
_entity.id
_entity.type
_entity.pdbx_description
1 polymer ?
#
loop_
_entity_poly.entity_id
_entity_poly.type
_entity_poly.pdbx_seq_one_letter_code
_entity_poly.pdbx_strand_id
1 'polypeptide(L)'
;MRTAITGANVNSAKGSLDGPSRAVTLSANDQMQSAEEYRQLIIAYQNGAPIRLGDVATVEQGAENSWLGAWANKEQAIVMNVQRQPGANIISTADSIRQMLPQLTESLPKSVKVTVLSDRTTNIRASVDDTQFELMMAIALVVMIIYLSDVV
;
A
#
# COMPACT_ATOMS: atom_id res chain seq x y z
N MET A 1 -31.05 -5.93 -1.56
CA MET A 1 -29.74 -6.62 -1.49
C MET A 1 -28.66 -5.82 -0.77
N ARG A 2 -28.29 -4.59 -1.21
CA ARG A 2 -27.30 -3.74 -0.50
C ARG A 2 -27.58 -3.59 1.00
N THR A 3 -28.85 -3.35 1.37
CA THR A 3 -29.29 -3.20 2.76
C THR A 3 -29.18 -4.48 3.60
N ALA A 4 -29.37 -5.66 2.99
CA ALA A 4 -29.25 -6.96 3.67
C ALA A 4 -27.79 -7.31 3.95
N ILE A 5 -26.89 -6.96 3.04
CA ILE A 5 -25.44 -7.16 3.20
C ILE A 5 -24.88 -6.21 4.28
N THR A 6 -25.29 -4.94 4.29
CA THR A 6 -24.90 -4.01 5.36
C THR A 6 -25.53 -4.34 6.71
N GLY A 7 -26.71 -4.97 6.73
CA GLY A 7 -27.40 -5.40 7.96
C GLY A 7 -26.86 -6.71 8.55
N ALA A 8 -26.22 -7.56 7.74
CA ALA A 8 -25.54 -8.76 8.21
C ALA A 8 -24.10 -8.47 8.67
N ASN A 9 -23.46 -7.42 8.16
CA ASN A 9 -22.11 -7.00 8.54
C ASN A 9 -22.11 -5.95 9.66
N VAL A 10 -22.95 -6.18 10.68
CA VAL A 10 -23.05 -5.27 11.83
C VAL A 10 -22.27 -5.89 12.98
N ASN A 11 -21.06 -5.36 13.22
CA ASN A 11 -20.26 -5.61 14.43
C ASN A 11 -20.92 -4.93 15.64
N SER A 12 -22.16 -5.30 15.96
CA SER A 12 -22.86 -4.83 17.14
C SER A 12 -22.46 -5.70 18.32
N ALA A 13 -21.97 -5.08 19.39
CA ALA A 13 -21.75 -5.75 20.66
C ALA A 13 -23.08 -6.40 21.10
N LYS A 14 -23.12 -7.74 21.22
CA LYS A 14 -24.32 -8.50 21.57
C LYS A 14 -24.73 -8.38 23.05
N GLY A 15 -24.15 -7.42 23.77
CA GLY A 15 -24.35 -7.19 25.20
C GLY A 15 -23.46 -8.07 26.10
N SER A 16 -23.28 -7.65 27.35
CA SER A 16 -22.68 -8.46 28.42
C SER A 16 -23.73 -8.81 29.46
N LEU A 17 -23.68 -10.04 29.97
CA LEU A 17 -24.44 -10.42 31.16
C LEU A 17 -23.51 -10.24 32.37
N ASP A 18 -23.83 -9.25 33.22
CA ASP A 18 -23.14 -9.00 34.48
C ASP A 18 -23.87 -9.67 35.63
N GLY A 19 -23.27 -10.72 36.19
CA GLY A 19 -23.69 -11.32 37.45
C GLY A 19 -22.74 -10.93 38.59
N PRO A 20 -23.16 -10.99 39.87
CA PRO A 20 -22.39 -10.50 41.02
C PRO A 20 -21.01 -11.16 41.25
N SER A 21 -20.67 -12.23 40.51
CA SER A 21 -19.35 -12.87 40.57
C SER A 21 -18.69 -13.13 39.21
N ARG A 22 -19.33 -12.79 38.07
CA ARG A 22 -18.72 -12.94 36.74
C ARG A 22 -19.45 -12.15 35.66
N ALA A 23 -18.68 -11.39 34.88
CA ALA A 23 -19.11 -10.85 33.60
C ALA A 23 -18.83 -11.90 32.50
N VAL A 24 -19.84 -12.23 31.69
CA VAL A 24 -19.67 -13.07 30.50
C VAL A 24 -19.99 -12.23 29.27
N THR A 25 -18.98 -12.00 28.44
CA THR A 25 -19.13 -11.37 27.13
C THR A 25 -19.45 -12.45 26.11
N LEU A 26 -20.65 -12.41 25.51
CA LEU A 26 -20.99 -13.27 24.37
C LEU A 26 -20.42 -12.66 23.10
N SER A 27 -19.25 -13.16 22.67
CA SER A 27 -18.68 -12.85 21.36
C SER A 27 -19.08 -13.94 20.37
N ALA A 28 -20.04 -13.64 19.49
CA ALA A 28 -20.25 -14.43 18.27
C ALA A 28 -19.47 -13.75 17.14
N ASN A 29 -18.51 -14.47 16.57
CA ASN A 29 -17.65 -13.97 15.49
C ASN A 29 -18.46 -13.91 14.19
N ASP A 30 -19.28 -12.88 14.02
CA ASP A 30 -20.18 -12.69 12.86
C ASP A 30 -19.45 -12.19 11.60
N GLN A 31 -18.11 -12.14 11.61
CA GLN A 31 -17.35 -11.81 10.40
C GLN A 31 -17.29 -13.04 9.49
N MET A 32 -18.02 -12.98 8.38
CA MET A 32 -17.95 -14.02 7.35
C MET A 32 -16.58 -13.96 6.67
N GLN A 33 -15.72 -14.96 6.89
CA GLN A 33 -14.33 -14.95 6.41
C GLN A 33 -14.17 -15.68 5.07
N SER A 34 -15.19 -16.44 4.65
CA SER A 34 -15.14 -17.28 3.45
C SER A 34 -16.33 -17.03 2.51
N ALA A 35 -16.12 -17.23 1.21
CA ALA A 35 -17.19 -17.16 0.21
C ALA A 35 -18.32 -18.18 0.47
N GLU A 36 -18.01 -19.30 1.12
CA GLU A 36 -18.98 -20.33 1.50
C GLU A 36 -19.96 -19.81 2.57
N GLU A 37 -19.46 -19.06 3.55
CA GLU A 37 -20.29 -18.42 4.59
C GLU A 37 -21.24 -17.38 3.96
N TYR A 38 -20.77 -16.63 2.97
CA TYR A 38 -21.62 -15.71 2.21
C TYR A 38 -22.71 -16.43 1.41
N ARG A 39 -22.45 -17.61 0.82
CA ARG A 39 -23.49 -18.38 0.11
C ARG A 39 -24.63 -18.81 1.02
N GLN A 40 -24.33 -19.10 2.28
CA GLN A 40 -25.31 -19.57 3.26
C GLN A 40 -26.09 -18.44 3.94
N LEU A 41 -25.76 -17.18 3.66
CA LEU A 41 -26.45 -16.02 4.21
C LEU A 41 -27.92 -15.98 3.78
N ILE A 42 -28.83 -16.00 4.75
CA ILE A 42 -30.27 -15.88 4.50
C ILE A 42 -30.62 -14.42 4.25
N ILE A 43 -31.19 -14.13 3.08
CA ILE A 43 -31.51 -12.76 2.65
C ILE A 43 -33.00 -12.42 2.74
N ALA A 44 -33.87 -13.44 2.77
CA ALA A 44 -35.32 -13.30 2.91
C ALA A 44 -35.93 -14.62 3.36
N TYR A 45 -37.14 -14.56 3.93
CA TYR A 45 -37.99 -15.72 4.13
C TYR A 45 -39.22 -15.58 3.23
N GLN A 46 -39.54 -16.62 2.46
CA GLN A 46 -40.75 -16.68 1.65
C GLN A 46 -41.47 -17.98 1.95
N ASN A 47 -42.74 -17.91 2.34
CA ASN A 47 -43.58 -19.07 2.66
C ASN A 47 -42.95 -20.03 3.70
N GLY A 48 -42.23 -19.50 4.70
CA GLY A 48 -41.56 -20.31 5.74
C GLY A 48 -40.25 -20.97 5.32
N ALA A 49 -39.84 -20.85 4.05
CA ALA A 49 -38.54 -21.31 3.57
C ALA A 49 -37.52 -20.15 3.57
N PRO A 50 -36.29 -20.37 4.08
CA PRO A 50 -35.21 -19.39 3.99
C PRO A 50 -34.67 -19.34 2.55
N ILE A 51 -34.57 -18.13 1.98
CA ILE A 51 -33.90 -17.86 0.72
C ILE A 51 -32.47 -17.43 1.03
N ARG A 52 -31.49 -18.16 0.52
CA ARG A 52 -30.06 -17.91 0.74
C ARG A 52 -29.48 -17.05 -0.39
N LEU A 53 -28.37 -16.36 -0.12
CA LEU A 53 -27.69 -15.52 -1.11
C LEU A 53 -27.21 -16.36 -2.30
N GLY A 54 -26.78 -17.60 -2.07
CA GLY A 54 -26.40 -18.54 -3.13
C GLY A 54 -27.57 -18.95 -4.05
N ASP A 55 -28.82 -18.80 -3.62
CA ASP A 55 -29.99 -19.13 -4.44
C ASP A 55 -30.30 -18.02 -5.46
N VAL A 56 -29.77 -16.81 -5.26
CA VAL A 56 -30.07 -15.63 -6.07
C VAL A 56 -28.85 -14.97 -6.71
N ALA A 57 -27.64 -15.37 -6.32
CA ALA A 57 -26.38 -14.79 -6.78
C ALA A 57 -25.25 -15.82 -6.78
N THR A 58 -24.35 -15.71 -7.77
CA THR A 58 -23.12 -16.49 -7.80
C THR A 58 -22.08 -15.84 -6.88
N VAL A 59 -21.65 -16.56 -5.85
CA VAL A 59 -20.65 -16.10 -4.88
C VAL A 59 -19.33 -16.80 -5.14
N GLU A 60 -18.37 -16.07 -5.68
CA GLU A 60 -17.02 -16.55 -5.99
C GLU A 60 -15.98 -15.85 -5.11
N GLN A 61 -14.96 -16.60 -4.70
CA GLN A 61 -13.80 -16.05 -4.00
C GLN A 61 -12.80 -15.55 -5.05
N GLY A 62 -12.84 -14.26 -5.34
CA GLY A 62 -11.93 -13.60 -6.29
C GLY A 62 -11.10 -12.51 -5.61
N ALA A 63 -10.05 -12.04 -6.29
CA ALA A 63 -9.40 -10.79 -5.92
C ALA A 63 -10.41 -9.64 -6.01
N GLU A 64 -10.44 -8.73 -5.03
CA GLU A 64 -11.37 -7.59 -4.95
C GLU A 64 -11.38 -6.74 -6.22
N ASN A 65 -10.29 -6.77 -6.99
CA ASN A 65 -10.23 -6.09 -8.27
C ASN A 65 -9.32 -6.82 -9.28
N SER A 66 -9.92 -7.68 -10.11
CA SER A 66 -9.24 -8.33 -11.24
C SER A 66 -8.87 -7.37 -12.39
N TRP A 67 -9.33 -6.11 -12.33
CA TRP A 67 -9.05 -5.07 -13.33
C TRP A 67 -7.88 -4.15 -12.97
N LEU A 68 -7.41 -4.20 -11.71
CA LEU A 68 -6.17 -3.56 -11.27
C LEU A 68 -4.97 -4.52 -11.49
N GLY A 69 -4.85 -5.05 -12.71
CA GLY A 69 -3.57 -5.62 -13.12
C GLY A 69 -2.58 -4.47 -13.20
N ALA A 70 -1.62 -4.37 -12.28
CA ALA A 70 -0.56 -3.40 -12.44
C ALA A 70 0.45 -4.00 -13.43
N TRP A 71 0.37 -3.63 -14.71
CA TRP A 71 1.35 -4.08 -15.69
C TRP A 71 2.64 -3.28 -15.55
N ALA A 72 3.75 -3.98 -15.37
CA ALA A 72 5.09 -3.41 -15.44
C ALA A 72 5.78 -4.00 -16.67
N ASN A 73 6.17 -3.16 -17.64
CA ASN A 73 6.84 -3.61 -18.87
C ASN A 73 6.12 -4.77 -19.61
N LYS A 74 4.77 -4.74 -19.66
CA LYS A 74 3.90 -5.77 -20.28
C LYS A 74 3.81 -7.10 -19.54
N GLU A 75 4.44 -7.23 -18.38
CA GLU A 75 4.28 -8.36 -17.47
C GLU A 75 3.33 -7.98 -16.33
N GLN A 76 2.51 -8.94 -15.88
CA GLN A 76 1.65 -8.74 -14.71
C GLN A 76 2.54 -8.64 -13.47
N ALA A 77 2.45 -7.51 -12.77
CA ALA A 77 3.27 -7.24 -11.60
C ALA A 77 2.41 -6.72 -10.44
N ILE A 78 2.97 -6.76 -9.24
CA ILE A 78 2.43 -6.06 -8.09
C ILE A 78 3.21 -4.74 -7.99
N VAL A 79 2.54 -3.61 -8.18
CA VAL A 79 3.16 -2.29 -8.07
C VAL A 79 2.96 -1.75 -6.66
N MET A 80 4.08 -1.44 -6.01
CA MET A 80 4.10 -0.80 -4.69
C MET A 80 4.61 0.63 -4.84
N ASN A 81 3.75 1.60 -4.51
CA ASN A 81 4.11 3.01 -4.52
C ASN A 81 4.65 3.40 -3.15
N VAL A 82 5.91 3.82 -3.09
CA VAL A 82 6.53 4.36 -1.88
C VAL A 82 6.47 5.88 -1.91
N GLN A 83 5.92 6.48 -0.85
CA GLN A 83 5.84 7.92 -0.69
C GLN A 83 6.62 8.34 0.56
N ARG A 84 7.46 9.37 0.41
CA ARG A 84 8.13 9.98 1.56
C ARG A 84 7.12 10.68 2.45
N GLN A 85 7.39 10.73 3.75
CA GLN A 85 6.61 11.55 4.67
C GLN A 85 6.84 13.05 4.39
N PRO A 86 5.84 13.91 4.65
CA PRO A 86 6.02 15.36 4.61
C PRO A 86 7.21 15.80 5.49
N GLY A 87 8.03 16.72 4.98
CA GLY A 87 9.23 17.19 5.69
C GLY A 87 10.46 16.26 5.63
N ALA A 88 10.31 14.99 5.21
CA ALA A 88 11.45 14.10 5.04
C ALA A 88 12.30 14.48 3.82
N ASN A 89 13.62 14.39 3.97
CA ASN A 89 14.57 14.59 2.87
C ASN A 89 14.44 13.44 1.86
N ILE A 90 14.20 13.78 0.59
CA ILE A 90 13.92 12.81 -0.47
C ILE A 90 15.14 11.96 -0.84
N ILE A 91 16.34 12.55 -0.83
CA ILE A 91 17.60 11.88 -1.19
C ILE A 91 17.93 10.83 -0.14
N SER A 92 17.93 11.22 1.13
CA SER A 92 18.23 10.29 2.24
C SER A 92 17.20 9.16 2.33
N THR A 93 15.91 9.48 2.16
CA THR A 93 14.84 8.48 2.18
C THR A 93 15.02 7.45 1.06
N ALA A 94 15.34 7.91 -0.15
CA ALA A 94 15.58 7.01 -1.28
C ALA A 94 16.84 6.14 -1.07
N ASP A 95 17.92 6.70 -0.48
CA ASP A 95 19.12 5.96 -0.16
C ASP A 95 18.87 4.87 0.87
N SER A 96 18.14 5.17 1.94
CA SER A 96 17.77 4.17 2.96
C SER A 96 16.95 3.04 2.35
N ILE A 97 15.98 3.36 1.47
CA ILE A 97 15.19 2.34 0.76
C ILE A 97 16.10 1.47 -0.10
N ARG A 98 16.98 2.08 -0.91
CA ARG A 98 17.93 1.34 -1.77
C ARG A 98 18.87 0.45 -0.97
N GLN A 99 19.30 0.87 0.21
CA GLN A 99 20.17 0.09 1.07
C GLN A 99 19.46 -1.12 1.70
N MET A 100 18.18 -0.97 2.05
CA MET A 100 17.37 -2.05 2.63
C MET A 100 16.81 -3.01 1.58
N LEU A 101 16.59 -2.54 0.34
CA LEU A 101 15.98 -3.33 -0.74
C LEU A 101 16.65 -4.69 -1.00
N PRO A 102 17.99 -4.82 -1.04
CA PRO A 102 18.65 -6.12 -1.22
C PRO A 102 18.29 -7.11 -0.11
N GLN A 103 18.36 -6.67 1.16
CA GLN A 103 18.04 -7.51 2.31
C GLN A 103 16.58 -7.97 2.29
N LEU A 104 15.66 -7.06 1.93
CA LEU A 104 14.25 -7.38 1.76
C LEU A 104 14.06 -8.39 0.62
N THR A 105 14.80 -8.24 -0.48
CA THR A 105 14.72 -9.15 -1.64
C THR A 105 15.24 -10.54 -1.31
N GLU A 106 16.27 -10.67 -0.45
CA GLU A 106 16.80 -11.96 0.00
C GLU A 106 15.80 -12.77 0.84
N SER A 107 14.92 -12.09 1.57
CA SER A 107 13.85 -12.75 2.34
C SER A 107 12.66 -13.23 1.49
N LEU A 108 12.62 -12.86 0.21
CA LEU A 108 11.57 -13.27 -0.70
C LEU A 108 11.88 -14.63 -1.35
N PRO A 109 10.84 -15.41 -1.73
CA PRO A 109 11.03 -16.62 -2.52
C PRO A 109 11.75 -16.32 -3.84
N LYS A 110 12.58 -17.26 -4.33
CA LYS A 110 13.35 -17.10 -5.58
C LYS A 110 12.50 -16.85 -6.84
N SER A 111 11.20 -17.11 -6.78
CA SER A 111 10.24 -16.83 -7.85
C SER A 111 9.83 -15.35 -7.93
N VAL A 112 10.18 -14.53 -6.93
CA VAL A 112 9.81 -13.11 -6.87
C VAL A 112 11.00 -12.26 -7.31
N LYS A 113 10.80 -11.44 -8.34
CA LYS A 113 11.77 -10.46 -8.82
C LYS A 113 11.30 -9.06 -8.47
N VAL A 114 12.07 -8.35 -7.67
CA VAL A 114 11.82 -6.93 -7.35
C VAL A 114 12.56 -6.06 -8.35
N THR A 115 11.90 -5.05 -8.91
CA THR A 115 12.52 -4.08 -9.83
C THR A 115 12.00 -2.70 -9.53
N VAL A 116 12.91 -1.72 -9.47
CA VAL A 116 12.55 -0.31 -9.28
C VAL A 116 12.11 0.26 -10.63
N LEU A 117 10.85 0.65 -10.74
CA LEU A 117 10.27 1.17 -11.99
C LEU A 117 10.60 2.63 -12.25
N SER A 118 10.57 3.46 -11.20
CA SER A 118 10.85 4.89 -11.31
C SER A 118 11.43 5.38 -9.99
N ASP A 119 12.50 6.17 -10.09
CA ASP A 119 13.09 6.89 -8.96
C ASP A 119 13.20 8.36 -9.35
N ARG A 120 12.51 9.23 -8.60
CA ARG A 120 12.51 10.68 -8.87
C ARG A 120 13.79 11.38 -8.36
N THR A 121 14.61 10.70 -7.56
CA THR A 121 15.82 11.29 -6.97
C THR A 121 16.99 11.37 -7.94
N THR A 122 16.99 10.59 -9.04
CA THR A 122 18.06 10.61 -10.04
C THR A 122 18.21 11.99 -10.67
N ASN A 123 17.11 12.59 -11.11
CA ASN A 123 17.14 13.94 -11.70
C ASN A 123 17.55 14.99 -10.68
N ILE A 124 17.10 14.86 -9.43
CA ILE A 124 17.46 15.79 -8.35
C ILE A 124 18.98 15.74 -8.09
N ARG A 125 19.56 14.53 -8.03
CA ARG A 125 21.00 14.36 -7.82
C ARG A 125 21.80 14.95 -8.98
N ALA A 126 21.38 14.70 -10.22
CA ALA A 126 22.03 15.26 -11.40
C ALA A 126 22.02 16.80 -11.36
N SER A 127 20.87 17.42 -11.09
CA SER A 127 20.79 18.88 -10.97
C SER A 127 21.65 19.46 -9.84
N VAL A 128 21.77 18.75 -8.72
CA VAL A 128 22.64 19.18 -7.61
C VAL A 128 24.11 19.10 -8.01
N ASP A 129 24.53 18.02 -8.67
CA ASP A 129 25.91 17.84 -9.15
C ASP A 129 26.28 18.91 -10.19
N ASP A 130 25.40 19.16 -11.17
CA ASP A 130 25.57 20.21 -12.16
C ASP A 130 25.71 21.59 -11.50
N THR A 131 24.85 21.90 -10.52
CA THR A 131 24.91 23.17 -9.79
C THR A 131 26.22 23.30 -8.99
N GLN A 132 26.70 22.21 -8.39
CA GLN A 132 27.98 22.21 -7.67
C GLN A 132 29.16 22.46 -8.61
N PHE A 133 29.14 21.85 -9.79
CA PHE A 133 30.15 22.06 -10.82
C PHE A 133 30.16 23.52 -11.30
N GLU A 134 28.99 24.09 -11.61
CA GLU A 134 28.85 25.49 -12.01
C GLU A 134 29.34 26.45 -10.92
N LEU A 135 29.01 26.18 -9.65
CA LEU A 135 29.47 26.99 -8.52
C LEU A 135 31.00 26.94 -8.38
N MET A 136 31.62 25.77 -8.51
CA MET A 136 33.08 25.64 -8.46
C MET A 136 33.75 26.38 -9.63
N MET A 137 33.18 26.28 -10.83
CA MET A 137 33.63 27.04 -12.00
C MET A 137 33.55 28.55 -11.76
N ALA A 138 32.42 29.04 -11.21
CA ALA A 138 32.25 30.44 -10.88
C ALA A 138 33.28 30.92 -9.84
N ILE A 139 33.49 30.15 -8.77
CA ILE A 139 34.50 30.47 -7.74
C ILE A 139 35.90 30.51 -8.34
N ALA A 140 36.27 29.51 -9.15
CA ALA A 140 37.58 29.45 -9.79
C ALA A 140 37.82 30.64 -10.72
N LEU A 141 36.81 31.04 -11.50
CA LEU A 141 36.89 32.21 -12.38
C LEU A 141 37.03 33.51 -11.58
N VAL A 142 36.30 33.68 -10.48
CA VAL A 142 36.42 34.87 -9.61
C VAL A 142 37.82 34.96 -9.02
N VAL A 143 38.36 33.86 -8.50
CA VAL A 143 39.73 33.82 -7.96
C VAL A 143 40.76 34.16 -9.03
N MET A 144 40.60 33.61 -10.24
CA MET A 144 41.48 33.90 -11.38
C MET A 144 41.45 35.39 -11.76
N ILE A 145 40.26 36.00 -11.82
CA ILE A 145 40.10 37.42 -12.16
C ILE A 145 40.75 38.30 -11.10
N ILE A 146 40.49 38.05 -9.82
CA ILE A 146 41.06 38.83 -8.71
C ILE A 146 42.58 38.77 -8.77
N TYR A 147 43.15 37.57 -8.94
CA TYR A 147 44.58 37.40 -9.06
C TYR A 147 45.16 38.18 -10.24
N LEU A 148 44.51 38.14 -11.42
CA LEU A 148 44.95 38.93 -12.58
C LEU A 148 44.84 40.44 -12.36
N SER A 149 43.80 40.91 -11.66
CA SER A 149 43.57 42.34 -11.42
C SER A 149 44.42 42.95 -10.30
N ASP A 150 44.83 42.16 -9.30
CA ASP A 150 45.71 42.63 -8.21
C ASP A 150 47.20 42.47 -8.54
N VAL A 151 47.55 41.64 -9.53
CA VAL A 151 48.96 41.37 -9.93
C VAL A 151 49.43 42.26 -11.11
N VAL A 152 48.52 42.93 -11.83
CA VAL A 152 48.82 43.89 -12.92
C VAL A 152 48.71 45.32 -12.41
#